data_AF-A0A1E1K8H6-F1
#
_entry.id   AF-A0A1E1K8H6-F1
#
_cell.length_a   1.000
_cell.length_b   1.000
_cell.length_c   1.000
_cell.angle_alpha   90.00
_cell.angle_beta   90.00
_cell.angle_gamma   90.00
#
_symmetry.space_group_name_H-M   'P 1'
#
loop_
_entity.id
_entity.type
_entity.pdbx_description
1 polymer ?
#
loop_
_entity_poly.entity_id
_entity_poly.type
_entity_poly.pdbx_seq_one_letter_code
_entity_poly.pdbx_strand_id
1 'polypeptide(L)'
;MNLIILSALYIVGALSAAINGEAIDGTGLESRSGYCSCTLTMYNGNTIVTAVRPGLGVVRIGDAQVFNRIGVRLNKCAISLDRKPDCIDMLSGPTGPTGPNCDSRPFKNISCS
;
A
#
# COMPACT_ATOMS: atom_id res chain seq x y z
N MET A 1 -2.13 54.63 -36.01
CA MET A 1 -2.14 53.97 -37.33
C MET A 1 -1.92 52.48 -37.11
N ASN A 2 -2.83 51.70 -37.69
CA ASN A 2 -2.82 50.25 -37.81
C ASN A 2 -2.01 49.86 -39.07
N LEU A 3 -1.32 48.72 -39.06
CA LEU A 3 -0.78 47.93 -40.20
C LEU A 3 0.01 46.77 -39.56
N ILE A 4 -0.55 45.58 -39.29
CA ILE A 4 -0.96 44.51 -40.22
C ILE A 4 0.07 44.28 -41.34
N ILE A 5 0.74 43.11 -41.30
CA ILE A 5 0.90 42.10 -42.38
C ILE A 5 1.71 40.96 -41.73
N LEU A 6 1.09 39.83 -41.38
CA LEU A 6 0.74 38.68 -42.22
C LEU A 6 1.94 37.91 -42.80
N SER A 7 2.02 36.64 -42.36
CA SER A 7 2.24 35.46 -43.19
C SER A 7 3.67 35.10 -43.62
N ALA A 8 4.18 34.00 -43.05
CA ALA A 8 4.80 32.90 -43.80
C ALA A 8 4.79 31.64 -42.91
N LEU A 9 3.82 30.73 -43.15
CA LEU A 9 3.93 29.49 -43.93
C LEU A 9 4.49 28.32 -43.09
N TYR A 10 3.62 27.42 -42.61
CA TYR A 10 3.11 26.22 -43.31
C TYR A 10 4.17 25.13 -43.60
N ILE A 11 4.26 24.15 -42.70
CA ILE A 11 4.44 22.71 -42.95
C ILE A 11 3.73 22.01 -41.77
N VAL A 12 2.42 21.70 -41.80
CA VAL A 12 1.72 20.53 -42.39
C VAL A 12 2.47 19.19 -42.27
N GLY A 13 1.87 18.28 -41.50
CA GLY A 13 2.08 16.83 -41.57
C GLY A 13 3.01 16.32 -40.46
N ALA A 14 2.61 15.46 -39.52
CA ALA A 14 1.64 14.38 -39.64
C ALA A 14 0.82 14.23 -38.36
N LEU A 15 -0.50 14.32 -38.53
CA LEU A 15 -1.45 13.53 -37.76
C LEU A 15 -1.19 12.06 -38.13
N SER A 16 -0.75 11.24 -37.18
CA SER A 16 -1.25 9.86 -36.99
C SER A 16 -0.33 9.10 -36.03
N ALA A 17 -0.73 9.06 -34.77
CA ALA A 17 -0.78 7.79 -34.06
C ALA A 17 -2.10 7.84 -33.31
N ALA A 18 -3.13 7.37 -34.00
CA ALA A 18 -4.38 7.01 -33.39
C ALA A 18 -4.08 6.22 -32.11
N ILE A 19 -4.75 6.62 -31.03
CA ILE A 19 -4.89 5.85 -29.80
C ILE A 19 -5.70 4.61 -30.19
N ASN A 20 -5.04 3.65 -30.81
CA ASN A 20 -5.52 2.32 -31.13
C ASN A 20 -4.36 1.36 -30.83
N GLY A 21 -3.89 1.41 -29.58
CA GLY A 21 -3.47 0.18 -28.93
C GLY A 21 -4.75 -0.49 -28.47
N GLU A 22 -5.39 -1.21 -29.37
CA GLU A 22 -6.40 -2.20 -29.01
C GLU A 22 -5.86 -3.02 -27.83
N ALA A 23 -6.74 -3.33 -26.88
CA ALA A 23 -6.48 -4.35 -25.88
C ALA A 23 -6.34 -5.69 -26.62
N ILE A 24 -5.19 -5.91 -27.23
CA ILE A 24 -4.82 -7.16 -27.88
C ILE A 24 -4.37 -8.04 -26.73
N ASP A 25 -5.27 -8.96 -26.42
CA ASP A 25 -5.07 -10.10 -25.53
C ASP A 25 -5.15 -9.82 -24.02
N GLY A 26 -6.24 -10.31 -23.43
CA GLY A 26 -6.50 -10.32 -21.99
C GLY A 26 -5.58 -11.30 -21.26
N THR A 27 -4.30 -10.99 -21.19
CA THR A 27 -3.36 -11.67 -20.28
C THR A 27 -2.22 -10.73 -19.90
N GLY A 28 -2.23 -10.27 -18.63
CA GLY A 28 -0.99 -9.97 -17.95
C GLY A 28 -0.56 -8.51 -17.83
N LEU A 29 -1.48 -7.55 -17.65
CA LEU A 29 -1.17 -6.40 -16.79
C LEU A 29 -1.26 -6.85 -15.32
N GLU A 30 -0.47 -7.85 -14.94
CA GLU A 30 -0.24 -8.15 -13.53
C GLU A 30 0.70 -7.08 -12.97
N SER A 31 0.12 -5.97 -12.50
CA SER A 31 0.76 -5.16 -11.47
C SER A 31 0.77 -5.96 -10.16
N ARG A 32 1.49 -7.08 -10.10
CA ARG A 32 1.77 -7.76 -8.83
C ARG A 32 3.08 -7.24 -8.28
N SER A 33 2.96 -6.28 -7.38
CA SER A 33 3.46 -6.42 -6.00
C SER A 33 3.87 -5.06 -5.44
N GLY A 34 3.75 -4.95 -4.13
CA GLY A 34 4.40 -3.87 -3.42
C GLY A 34 3.95 -3.74 -1.97
N TYR A 35 2.95 -4.51 -1.53
CA TYR A 35 2.56 -4.53 -0.12
C TYR A 35 2.29 -5.96 0.34
N CYS A 36 2.93 -6.34 1.44
CA CYS A 36 2.60 -7.46 2.28
C CYS A 36 1.30 -7.15 3.01
N SER A 37 0.29 -8.01 2.86
CA SER A 37 -0.91 -7.95 3.68
C SER A 37 -0.63 -8.65 4.99
N CYS A 38 -0.69 -7.92 6.10
CA CYS A 38 -0.36 -8.43 7.43
C CYS A 38 -1.60 -8.46 8.33
N THR A 39 -1.83 -9.61 8.96
CA THR A 39 -2.77 -9.80 10.05
C THR A 39 -1.99 -10.10 11.33
N LEU A 40 -2.16 -9.26 12.35
CA LEU A 40 -1.49 -9.40 13.64
C LEU A 40 -2.50 -9.68 14.74
N THR A 41 -2.24 -10.70 15.55
CA THR A 41 -3.13 -11.11 16.64
C THR A 41 -2.59 -10.62 17.97
N MET A 42 -3.36 -9.77 18.65
CA MET A 42 -3.04 -9.28 20.00
C MET A 42 -3.37 -10.33 21.07
N TYR A 43 -2.77 -10.22 22.25
CA TYR A 43 -3.04 -11.10 23.39
C TYR A 43 -4.46 -10.97 23.95
N ASN A 44 -5.09 -9.80 23.81
CA ASN A 44 -6.50 -9.62 24.15
C ASN A 44 -7.46 -10.29 23.13
N GLY A 45 -6.93 -10.83 22.02
CA GLY A 45 -7.67 -11.51 20.96
C GLY A 45 -8.23 -10.58 19.88
N ASN A 46 -7.99 -9.27 19.96
CA ASN A 46 -8.24 -8.38 18.84
C ASN A 46 -7.22 -8.64 17.73
N THR A 47 -7.58 -8.27 16.51
CA THR A 47 -6.71 -8.39 15.34
C THR A 47 -6.40 -7.02 14.76
N ILE A 48 -5.22 -6.89 14.17
CA ILE A 48 -4.82 -5.72 13.42
C ILE A 48 -4.61 -6.15 11.97
N VAL A 49 -5.19 -5.40 11.04
CA VAL A 49 -4.98 -5.61 9.60
C VAL A 49 -4.30 -4.38 9.03
N THR A 50 -3.20 -4.61 8.31
CA THR A 50 -2.41 -3.54 7.70
C THR A 50 -1.71 -4.02 6.43
N ALA A 51 -1.29 -3.09 5.60
CA ALA A 51 -0.49 -3.37 4.41
C ALA A 51 0.87 -2.68 4.55
N VAL A 52 1.95 -3.41 4.28
CA VAL A 52 3.32 -2.95 4.53
C VAL A 52 4.17 -3.21 3.30
N ARG A 53 4.98 -2.24 2.86
CA ARG A 53 5.88 -2.50 1.73
C ARG A 53 6.94 -3.54 2.08
N PRO A 54 7.28 -4.49 1.18
CA PRO A 54 8.41 -5.37 1.38
C PRO A 54 9.70 -4.56 1.56
N GLY A 55 10.68 -5.17 2.21
CA GLY A 55 11.98 -4.56 2.45
C GLY A 55 12.58 -5.00 3.78
N LEU A 56 13.70 -4.39 4.14
CA LEU A 56 14.42 -4.72 5.37
C LEU A 56 14.23 -3.65 6.45
N GLY A 57 14.32 -4.10 7.70
CA GLY A 57 14.38 -3.27 8.88
C GLY A 57 13.02 -2.83 9.41
N VAL A 58 13.08 -2.06 10.49
CA VAL A 58 11.90 -1.67 11.27
C VAL A 58 11.07 -0.62 10.53
N VAL A 59 9.77 -0.86 10.42
CA VAL A 59 8.77 0.10 9.98
C VAL A 59 7.81 0.43 11.12
N ARG A 60 7.37 1.69 11.17
CA ARG A 60 6.35 2.17 12.11
C ARG A 60 5.10 2.54 11.33
N ILE A 61 3.95 2.07 11.79
CA ILE A 61 2.65 2.30 11.15
C ILE A 61 1.75 2.92 12.21
N GLY A 62 1.30 4.15 12.02
CA GLY A 62 0.51 4.90 13.01
C GLY A 62 -1.00 4.62 12.99
N ASP A 63 -1.51 4.07 11.88
CA ASP A 63 -2.94 4.00 11.58
C ASP A 63 -3.42 2.56 11.28
N ALA A 64 -2.83 1.55 11.90
CA ALA A 64 -3.17 0.15 11.64
C ALA A 64 -4.57 -0.17 12.19
N GLN A 65 -5.44 -0.74 11.35
CA GLN A 65 -6.85 -0.92 11.67
C GLN A 65 -7.04 -2.07 12.66
N VAL A 66 -7.81 -1.83 13.73
CA VAL A 66 -8.05 -2.82 14.79
C VAL A 66 -9.47 -3.35 14.69
N PHE A 67 -9.60 -4.66 14.81
CA PHE A 67 -10.86 -5.38 14.81
C PHE A 67 -10.96 -6.23 16.08
N ASN A 68 -12.18 -6.39 16.60
CA ASN A 68 -12.43 -7.36 17.66
C ASN A 68 -12.48 -8.80 17.10
N ARG A 69 -12.68 -9.77 17.99
CA ARG A 69 -12.75 -11.21 17.65
C ARG A 69 -13.84 -11.59 16.64
N ILE A 70 -14.87 -10.76 16.48
CA ILE A 70 -15.99 -10.98 15.54
C ILE A 70 -15.89 -10.11 14.28
N GLY A 71 -14.76 -9.43 14.06
CA GLY A 71 -14.50 -8.64 12.85
C GLY A 71 -15.06 -7.21 12.86
N VAL A 72 -15.56 -6.72 14.00
CA VAL A 72 -16.02 -5.33 14.11
C VAL A 72 -14.83 -4.41 14.32
N ARG A 73 -14.73 -3.37 13.49
CA ARG A 73 -13.71 -2.32 13.59
C ARG A 73 -13.87 -1.56 14.91
N LEU A 74 -12.81 -1.52 15.71
CA LEU A 74 -12.79 -0.85 17.01
C LEU A 74 -12.14 0.53 16.93
N ASN A 75 -10.89 0.58 16.48
CA ASN A 75 -10.09 1.80 16.42
C ASN A 75 -8.86 1.60 15.51
N LYS A 76 -7.81 2.39 15.72
CA LYS A 76 -6.50 2.25 15.11
C LYS A 76 -5.43 2.11 16.21
N CYS A 77 -4.39 1.32 15.93
CA CYS A 77 -3.18 1.24 16.75
C CYS A 77 -1.98 1.77 15.97
N ALA A 78 -1.03 2.37 16.70
CA ALA A 78 0.33 2.50 16.22
C ALA A 78 1.10 1.20 16.49
N ILE A 79 1.79 0.66 15.50
CA ILE A 79 2.52 -0.61 15.57
C ILE A 79 3.93 -0.46 15.01
N SER A 80 4.80 -1.40 15.38
CA SER A 80 6.12 -1.56 14.76
C SER A 80 6.31 -2.98 14.25
N LEU A 81 6.92 -3.12 13.08
CA LEU A 81 7.23 -4.41 12.46
C LEU A 81 8.67 -4.41 11.97
N ASP A 82 9.37 -5.53 12.15
CA ASP A 82 10.63 -5.77 11.46
C ASP A 82 10.35 -6.47 10.14
N ARG A 83 10.58 -5.74 9.04
CA ARG A 83 10.25 -6.20 7.71
C ARG A 83 11.30 -7.17 7.20
N LYS A 84 10.83 -8.12 6.38
CA LYS A 84 11.65 -9.04 5.60
C LYS A 84 11.45 -8.81 4.10
N PRO A 85 12.43 -9.17 3.24
CA PRO A 85 12.40 -8.87 1.82
C PRO A 85 11.14 -9.40 1.12
N ASP A 86 10.66 -10.57 1.51
CA ASP A 86 9.65 -11.32 0.76
C ASP A 86 8.31 -11.45 1.48
N CYS A 87 7.99 -10.56 2.44
CA CYS A 87 6.77 -10.61 3.27
C CYS A 87 6.64 -11.81 4.21
N ILE A 88 7.45 -12.85 4.03
CA ILE A 88 7.50 -14.06 4.85
C ILE A 88 8.27 -13.77 6.15
N ASP A 89 7.86 -14.39 7.25
CA ASP A 89 8.51 -14.31 8.55
C ASP A 89 8.73 -12.88 9.07
N MET A 90 7.82 -11.95 8.74
CA MET A 90 7.81 -10.63 9.37
C MET A 90 7.63 -10.78 10.89
N LEU A 91 8.42 -10.02 11.64
CA LEU A 91 8.46 -10.09 13.10
C LEU A 91 7.85 -8.83 13.71
N SER A 92 7.44 -8.95 14.98
CA SER A 92 7.08 -7.79 15.78
C SER A 92 8.30 -6.90 15.91
N GLY A 93 8.13 -5.60 15.71
CA GLY A 93 9.17 -4.63 16.02
C GLY A 93 9.36 -4.44 17.53
N PRO A 94 10.26 -3.53 17.94
CA PRO A 94 10.65 -3.35 19.35
C PRO A 94 9.53 -2.84 20.25
N THR A 95 8.44 -2.32 19.68
CA THR A 95 7.29 -1.81 20.42
C THR A 95 6.02 -2.57 20.04
N GLY A 96 5.25 -2.99 21.05
CA GLY A 96 3.90 -3.53 20.86
C GLY A 96 2.91 -2.49 20.31
N PRO A 97 1.66 -2.87 20.01
CA PRO A 97 0.66 -1.98 19.48
C PRO A 97 0.19 -1.02 20.58
N THR A 98 0.30 0.28 20.32
CA THR A 98 -0.11 1.32 21.26
C THR A 98 -1.34 2.05 20.74
N GLY A 99 -2.20 2.50 21.67
CA GLY A 99 -3.42 3.24 21.36
C GLY A 99 -4.65 2.63 22.03
N PRO A 100 -5.84 3.21 21.81
CA PRO A 100 -7.06 2.72 22.42
C PRO A 100 -7.45 1.33 21.88
N ASN A 101 -7.81 0.41 22.79
CA ASN A 101 -8.13 -1.00 22.48
C ASN A 101 -6.94 -1.85 21.96
N CYS A 102 -5.72 -1.32 22.07
CA CYS A 102 -4.46 -2.02 21.82
C CYS A 102 -3.92 -2.58 23.16
N ASP A 103 -3.30 -3.75 23.14
CA ASP A 103 -2.83 -4.40 24.38
C ASP A 103 -1.43 -3.92 24.86
N SER A 104 -0.72 -3.13 24.06
CA SER A 104 0.64 -2.63 24.32
C SER A 104 1.68 -3.73 24.56
N ARG A 105 1.43 -4.96 24.08
CA ARG A 105 2.34 -6.11 24.19
C ARG A 105 2.83 -6.53 22.80
N PRO A 106 3.96 -7.23 22.67
CA PRO A 106 4.32 -7.84 21.39
C PRO A 106 3.14 -8.67 20.83
N PHE A 107 3.06 -8.84 19.51
CA PHE A 107 1.97 -9.62 18.94
C PHE A 107 2.09 -11.09 19.33
N LYS A 108 0.95 -11.74 19.62
CA LYS A 108 0.90 -13.18 19.89
C LYS A 108 1.21 -13.98 18.61
N ASN A 109 0.73 -13.49 17.47
CA ASN A 109 1.00 -14.08 16.16
C ASN A 109 1.01 -12.99 15.08
N ILE A 110 1.78 -13.21 14.02
CA ILE A 110 1.86 -12.35 12.84
C ILE A 110 1.81 -13.25 11.61
N SER A 111 0.90 -12.93 10.69
CA SER A 111 0.82 -13.59 9.38
C SER A 111 0.87 -12.51 8.31
N CYS A 112 1.85 -12.60 7.41
CA CYS A 112 2.03 -11.66 6.31
C CYS A 112 2.23 -12.44 5.00
N SER A 113 1.62 -11.97 3.92
CA SER A 113 1.68 -12.56 2.57
C SER A 113 1.71 -11.51 1.47
#